data_AF-A0A9E3D853-F1
#
_entry.id   AF-A0A9E3D853-F1
#
_cell.length_a   1.000
_cell.length_b   1.000
_cell.length_c   1.000
_cell.angle_alpha   90.00
_cell.angle_beta   90.00
_cell.angle_gamma   90.00
#
_symmetry.space_group_name_H-M   'P 1'
#
loop_
_entity.id
_entity.type
_entity.pdbx_description
1 polymer ?
#
loop_
_entity_poly.entity_id
_entity_poly.type
_entity_poly.pdbx_seq_one_letter_code
_entity_poly.pdbx_strand_id
1 'polypeptide(L)'
;MIVDCHTHIWQSPEQLGQVDLGELAKAPRSRPARGSLGGRTLWRSIPSGDPDYHWSQSGTVDKSIVLGFKSRYLRAEIPNRLLADYVKRDPQKLIGFAGIDPTEGSATEELRVAREELRLLGVTVSPANQDFHPSDSRAMDLYAEAERLKMPVLFHPVGQFVEQSKMEFARPYLLDEVARSFPQLRIVIAQMGQPWIEETICLLGKHQNVFADVSGLISRPWQAYNAMVSAHQSGVIDKLLFGSDFPYTNATECIEALYSLNQLAQGTNLPVVPRENLRGIVERDALNLLGLE
;
A
#
# COMPACT_ATOMS: atom_id res chain seq x y z
N MET A 1 6.60 -17.91 -7.02
CA MET A 1 5.32 -17.59 -6.37
C MET A 1 5.11 -16.10 -6.52
N ILE A 2 3.92 -15.65 -6.89
CA ILE A 2 3.54 -14.24 -7.01
C ILE A 2 2.61 -13.91 -5.86
N VAL A 3 3.00 -12.93 -5.03
CA VAL A 3 2.21 -12.44 -3.91
C VAL A 3 1.82 -10.99 -4.20
N ASP A 4 0.52 -10.72 -4.31
CA ASP A 4 0.01 -9.36 -4.33
C ASP A 4 -0.05 -8.83 -2.89
N CYS A 5 0.90 -7.98 -2.51
CA CYS A 5 1.03 -7.50 -1.13
C CYS A 5 0.07 -6.35 -0.78
N HIS A 6 -0.74 -5.88 -1.74
CA HIS A 6 -1.52 -4.67 -1.55
C HIS A 6 -2.82 -4.72 -2.35
N THR A 7 -3.89 -5.19 -1.72
CA THR A 7 -5.24 -5.11 -2.25
C THR A 7 -6.23 -4.62 -1.20
N HIS A 8 -7.36 -4.10 -1.65
CA HIS A 8 -8.44 -3.61 -0.80
C HIS A 8 -9.77 -4.26 -1.15
N ILE A 9 -10.65 -4.36 -0.16
CA ILE A 9 -12.05 -4.68 -0.35
C ILE A 9 -12.95 -3.74 0.46
N TRP A 10 -14.14 -3.49 -0.05
CA TRP A 10 -15.22 -2.79 0.66
C TRP A 10 -16.57 -3.20 0.08
N GLN A 11 -17.61 -3.18 0.91
CA GLN A 11 -18.99 -3.44 0.51
C GLN A 11 -19.69 -2.17 0.03
N SER A 12 -19.29 -1.01 0.56
CA SER A 12 -19.95 0.26 0.28
C SER A 12 -18.97 1.43 0.29
N PRO A 13 -19.11 2.43 -0.60
CA PRO A 13 -18.25 3.62 -0.60
C PRO A 13 -18.23 4.39 0.73
N GLU A 14 -19.30 4.32 1.52
CA GLU A 14 -19.41 4.96 2.84
C GLU A 14 -18.36 4.43 3.83
N GLN A 15 -17.86 3.20 3.64
CA GLN A 15 -16.80 2.61 4.46
C GLN A 15 -15.45 3.30 4.27
N LEU A 16 -15.29 4.03 3.17
CA LEU A 16 -14.10 4.85 2.91
C LEU A 16 -14.15 6.20 3.64
N GLY A 17 -15.26 6.47 4.36
CA GLY A 17 -15.46 7.65 5.19
C GLY A 17 -15.87 8.90 4.43
N GLN A 18 -15.85 10.04 5.12
CA GLN A 18 -16.11 11.35 4.53
C GLN A 18 -14.86 11.86 3.82
N VAL A 19 -14.40 11.10 2.83
CA VAL A 19 -13.41 11.59 1.88
C VAL A 19 -14.15 12.55 0.96
N ASP A 20 -14.06 13.85 1.25
CA ASP A 20 -14.36 14.84 0.23
C ASP A 20 -13.28 14.69 -0.83
N LEU A 21 -13.59 14.03 -1.94
CA LEU A 21 -12.68 13.90 -3.09
C LEU A 21 -12.42 15.25 -3.79
N GLY A 22 -12.77 16.36 -3.12
CA GLY A 22 -12.78 17.71 -3.63
C GLY A 22 -13.83 17.87 -4.73
N GLU A 23 -14.16 19.12 -5.04
CA GLU A 23 -14.95 19.49 -6.22
C GLU A 23 -14.22 19.20 -7.57
N LEU A 24 -13.58 18.03 -7.74
CA LEU A 24 -13.26 17.50 -9.07
C LEU A 24 -14.55 17.17 -9.88
N ALA A 25 -15.71 17.17 -9.21
CA ALA A 25 -17.04 17.04 -9.81
C ALA A 25 -17.63 18.35 -10.39
N LYS A 26 -17.02 19.53 -10.19
CA LYS A 26 -17.52 20.81 -10.72
C LYS A 26 -16.45 21.64 -11.43
N ALA A 27 -15.98 21.16 -12.59
CA ALA A 27 -15.36 22.05 -13.57
C ALA A 27 -16.44 22.64 -14.51
N PRO A 28 -16.33 23.94 -14.89
CA PRO A 28 -17.36 24.64 -15.66
C PRO A 28 -17.53 24.04 -17.06
N ARG A 29 -18.77 24.07 -17.57
CA ARG A 29 -19.09 23.77 -18.97
C ARG A 29 -18.33 24.74 -19.90
N SER A 30 -17.16 24.37 -20.39
CA SER A 30 -16.51 25.10 -21.49
C SER A 30 -15.77 24.17 -22.46
N ARG A 31 -16.44 23.97 -23.61
CA ARG A 31 -16.02 23.66 -24.99
C ARG A 31 -14.88 22.64 -25.27
N PRO A 32 -15.08 21.73 -26.25
CA PRO A 32 -14.06 20.74 -26.60
C PRO A 32 -12.92 21.39 -27.40
N ALA A 33 -11.69 21.30 -26.89
CA ALA A 33 -10.50 21.50 -27.70
C ALA A 33 -10.26 20.25 -28.55
N ARG A 34 -10.21 20.43 -29.88
CA ARG A 34 -9.80 19.40 -30.84
C ARG A 34 -8.30 19.12 -30.66
N GLY A 35 -7.97 17.84 -30.45
CA GLY A 35 -6.64 17.27 -30.68
C GLY A 35 -5.65 17.41 -29.51
N SER A 36 -5.50 16.35 -28.72
CA SER A 36 -4.20 15.81 -28.31
C SER A 36 -4.38 14.55 -27.45
N LEU A 37 -3.47 13.62 -27.72
CA LEU A 37 -3.07 12.36 -27.07
C LEU A 37 -3.83 11.90 -25.81
N GLY A 38 -4.22 10.62 -25.85
CA GLY A 38 -4.93 9.90 -24.80
C GLY A 38 -4.22 9.92 -23.46
N GLY A 39 -4.88 10.57 -22.50
CA GLY A 39 -4.57 10.54 -21.08
C GLY A 39 -5.81 11.03 -20.35
N ARG A 40 -6.86 10.20 -20.30
CA ARG A 40 -8.00 10.50 -19.44
C ARG A 40 -7.58 10.21 -18.01
N THR A 41 -7.45 11.26 -17.20
CA THR A 41 -7.30 11.20 -15.76
C THR A 41 -8.42 10.34 -15.15
N LEU A 42 -8.07 9.15 -14.66
CA LEU A 42 -8.92 8.25 -13.89
C LEU A 42 -9.21 8.86 -12.50
N TRP A 43 -10.12 8.24 -11.72
CA TRP A 43 -10.70 8.67 -10.43
C TRP A 43 -12.00 9.49 -10.46
N ARG A 44 -12.87 9.29 -11.46
CA ARG A 44 -14.23 9.91 -11.46
C ARG A 44 -15.28 9.15 -10.62
N SER A 45 -14.96 7.93 -10.18
CA SER A 45 -15.86 7.09 -9.37
C SER A 45 -15.02 6.12 -8.54
N ILE A 46 -15.41 5.90 -7.27
CA ILE A 46 -14.85 4.85 -6.43
C ILE A 46 -15.19 3.50 -7.11
N PRO A 47 -14.18 2.69 -7.50
CA PRO A 47 -14.42 1.39 -8.12
C PRO A 47 -15.09 0.42 -7.15
N SER A 48 -15.63 -0.69 -7.65
CA SER A 48 -16.18 -1.74 -6.78
C SER A 48 -15.03 -2.47 -6.08
N GLY A 49 -14.98 -2.42 -4.75
CA GLY A 49 -14.10 -3.24 -3.92
C GLY A 49 -14.76 -4.53 -3.44
N ASP A 50 -15.79 -5.00 -4.13
CA ASP A 50 -16.56 -6.16 -3.69
C ASP A 50 -15.68 -7.43 -3.56
N PRO A 51 -15.83 -8.25 -2.49
CA PRO A 51 -15.00 -9.44 -2.28
C PRO A 51 -15.10 -10.52 -3.37
N ASP A 52 -16.27 -10.69 -4.00
CA ASP A 52 -16.43 -11.62 -5.12
C ASP A 52 -15.74 -11.08 -6.38
N TYR A 53 -15.79 -9.77 -6.59
CA TYR A 53 -15.02 -9.14 -7.65
C TYR A 53 -13.51 -9.29 -7.43
N HIS A 54 -13.01 -8.99 -6.22
CA HIS A 54 -11.61 -9.24 -5.84
C HIS A 54 -11.21 -10.69 -6.12
N TRP A 55 -12.03 -11.65 -5.69
CA TRP A 55 -11.78 -13.07 -5.92
C TRP A 55 -11.64 -13.39 -7.40
N SER A 56 -12.54 -12.87 -8.25
CA SER A 56 -12.52 -13.08 -9.69
C SER A 56 -11.26 -12.52 -10.38
N GLN A 57 -10.66 -11.46 -9.82
CA GLN A 57 -9.45 -10.81 -10.36
C GLN A 57 -8.15 -11.38 -9.77
N SER A 58 -8.22 -12.15 -8.69
CA SER A 58 -7.05 -12.72 -7.99
C SER A 58 -6.42 -13.93 -8.69
N GLY A 59 -6.92 -14.34 -9.87
CA GLY A 59 -6.46 -15.55 -10.58
C GLY A 59 -5.00 -15.51 -11.02
N THR A 60 -4.45 -14.32 -11.26
CA THR A 60 -3.06 -14.11 -11.73
C THR A 60 -2.01 -14.31 -10.63
N VAL A 61 -2.41 -14.27 -9.35
CA VAL A 61 -1.49 -14.32 -8.20
C VAL A 61 -1.71 -15.56 -7.36
N ASP A 62 -0.64 -16.10 -6.78
CA ASP A 62 -0.71 -17.27 -5.91
C ASP A 62 -1.34 -16.91 -4.56
N LYS A 63 -1.01 -15.71 -4.04
CA LYS A 63 -1.55 -15.15 -2.80
C LYS A 63 -1.86 -13.67 -2.92
N SER A 64 -2.79 -13.20 -2.11
CA SER A 64 -3.20 -11.80 -2.02
C SER A 64 -3.34 -11.36 -0.56
N ILE A 65 -2.67 -10.25 -0.22
CA ILE A 65 -2.77 -9.57 1.06
C ILE A 65 -3.85 -8.50 0.95
N VAL A 66 -4.94 -8.71 1.69
CA VAL A 66 -6.10 -7.83 1.73
C VAL A 66 -5.98 -6.92 2.93
N LEU A 67 -5.99 -5.61 2.69
CA LEU A 67 -5.74 -4.58 3.69
C LEU A 67 -7.06 -4.02 4.21
N GLY A 68 -7.27 -4.14 5.52
CA GLY A 68 -8.29 -3.38 6.24
C GLY A 68 -7.89 -1.92 6.44
N PHE A 69 -8.86 -1.10 6.81
CA PHE A 69 -8.62 0.30 7.13
C PHE A 69 -9.63 0.79 8.16
N LYS A 70 -9.18 1.59 9.12
CA LYS A 70 -10.02 2.20 10.14
C LYS A 70 -9.47 3.58 10.45
N SER A 71 -10.30 4.60 10.44
CA SER A 71 -9.93 5.96 10.79
C SER A 71 -11.08 6.65 11.49
N ARG A 72 -10.90 6.93 12.77
CA ARG A 72 -11.80 7.79 13.56
C ARG A 72 -11.83 9.20 12.98
N TYR A 73 -10.69 9.68 12.50
CA TYR A 73 -10.52 11.02 11.95
C TYR A 73 -11.37 11.24 10.69
N LEU A 74 -11.32 10.31 9.73
CA LEU A 74 -12.08 10.37 8.48
C LEU A 74 -13.47 9.75 8.57
N ARG A 75 -13.81 9.15 9.72
CA ARG A 75 -15.03 8.33 9.91
C ARG A 75 -15.11 7.20 8.88
N ALA A 76 -13.96 6.59 8.59
CA ALA A 76 -13.81 5.51 7.64
C ALA A 76 -13.59 4.19 8.40
N GLU A 77 -14.23 3.11 7.98
CA GLU A 77 -14.02 1.80 8.57
C GLU A 77 -14.39 0.69 7.59
N ILE A 78 -13.40 -0.14 7.30
CA ILE A 78 -13.56 -1.48 6.71
C ILE A 78 -13.43 -2.45 7.89
N PRO A 79 -14.54 -3.02 8.40
CA PRO A 79 -14.51 -3.81 9.62
C PRO A 79 -13.56 -5.00 9.50
N ASN A 80 -12.71 -5.21 10.49
CA ASN A 80 -11.78 -6.36 10.51
C ASN A 80 -12.51 -7.71 10.41
N ARG A 81 -13.77 -7.79 10.86
CA ARG A 81 -14.62 -8.99 10.69
C ARG A 81 -14.97 -9.26 9.22
N LEU A 82 -15.25 -8.23 8.42
CA LEU A 82 -15.50 -8.38 6.98
C LEU A 82 -14.27 -8.99 6.30
N LEU A 83 -13.09 -8.48 6.65
CA LEU A 83 -11.81 -8.97 6.14
C LEU A 83 -11.59 -10.44 6.55
N ALA A 84 -11.81 -10.77 7.82
CA ALA A 84 -11.64 -12.12 8.34
C ALA A 84 -12.60 -13.12 7.68
N ASP A 85 -13.86 -12.75 7.47
CA ASP A 85 -14.84 -13.59 6.81
C ASP A 85 -14.50 -13.82 5.34
N TYR A 86 -13.95 -12.81 4.66
CA TYR A 86 -13.43 -12.99 3.30
C TYR A 86 -12.22 -13.93 3.27
N VAL A 87 -11.24 -13.74 4.15
CA VAL A 87 -10.03 -14.57 4.23
C VAL A 87 -10.38 -16.04 4.50
N LYS A 88 -11.40 -16.34 5.32
CA LYS A 88 -11.86 -17.71 5.59
C LYS A 88 -12.30 -18.47 4.33
N ARG A 89 -12.63 -17.79 3.24
CA ARG A 89 -12.98 -18.43 1.96
C ARG A 89 -11.84 -19.31 1.44
N ASP A 90 -10.60 -18.81 1.56
CA ASP A 90 -9.39 -19.56 1.20
C ASP A 90 -8.18 -18.96 1.94
N PRO A 91 -7.85 -19.45 3.15
CA PRO A 91 -6.73 -18.94 3.94
C PRO A 91 -5.36 -19.34 3.37
N GLN A 92 -5.30 -20.22 2.36
CA GLN A 92 -4.06 -20.52 1.66
C GLN A 92 -3.76 -19.47 0.59
N LYS A 93 -4.78 -18.84 0.01
CA LYS A 93 -4.65 -17.78 -1.00
C LYS A 93 -4.75 -16.37 -0.40
N LEU A 94 -5.62 -16.16 0.57
CA LEU A 94 -5.95 -14.84 1.12
C LEU A 94 -5.28 -14.65 2.48
N ILE A 95 -4.64 -13.51 2.66
CA ILE A 95 -4.02 -13.09 3.93
C ILE A 95 -4.62 -11.72 4.30
N GLY A 96 -5.11 -11.56 5.51
CA GLY A 96 -5.73 -10.30 5.94
C GLY A 96 -4.82 -9.48 6.86
N PHE A 97 -4.73 -8.18 6.61
CA PHE A 97 -4.08 -7.22 7.50
C PHE A 97 -5.14 -6.33 8.16
N ALA A 98 -5.15 -6.29 9.48
CA ALA A 98 -6.14 -5.55 10.25
C ALA A 98 -5.95 -4.04 10.11
N GLY A 99 -7.02 -3.31 9.78
CA GLY A 99 -7.02 -1.85 9.89
C GLY A 99 -7.19 -1.45 11.35
N ILE A 100 -6.21 -0.77 11.92
CA ILE A 100 -6.26 -0.32 13.33
C ILE A 100 -5.95 1.16 13.39
N ASP A 101 -6.77 1.91 14.13
CA ASP A 101 -6.51 3.31 14.44
C ASP A 101 -5.78 3.43 15.79
N PRO A 102 -4.48 3.80 15.81
CA PRO A 102 -3.72 3.88 17.05
C PRO A 102 -4.20 5.01 17.98
N THR A 103 -5.00 5.95 17.47
CA THR A 103 -5.52 7.06 18.29
C THR A 103 -6.64 6.62 19.22
N GLU A 104 -7.22 5.45 19.01
CA GLU A 104 -8.25 4.85 19.85
C GLU A 104 -7.64 4.11 21.05
N GLY A 105 -8.23 4.28 22.24
CA GLY A 105 -7.72 3.70 23.49
C GLY A 105 -7.71 2.16 23.53
N SER A 106 -8.35 1.49 22.58
CA SER A 106 -8.43 0.04 22.47
C SER A 106 -7.49 -0.56 21.42
N ALA A 107 -6.61 0.21 20.78
CA ALA A 107 -5.84 -0.22 19.61
C ALA A 107 -5.01 -1.51 19.83
N THR A 108 -4.32 -1.65 20.97
CA THR A 108 -3.53 -2.85 21.27
C THR A 108 -4.39 -4.08 21.59
N GLU A 109 -5.58 -3.87 22.15
CA GLU A 109 -6.55 -4.94 22.38
C GLU A 109 -7.19 -5.39 21.07
N GLU A 110 -7.56 -4.43 20.22
CA GLU A 110 -8.07 -4.71 18.87
C GLU A 110 -7.04 -5.50 18.05
N LEU A 111 -5.74 -5.19 18.20
CA LEU A 111 -4.66 -5.96 17.57
C LEU A 111 -4.60 -7.41 18.07
N ARG A 112 -4.72 -7.64 19.39
CA ARG A 112 -4.76 -8.99 19.96
C ARG A 112 -5.97 -9.78 19.44
N VAL A 113 -7.15 -9.19 19.45
CA VAL A 113 -8.37 -9.80 18.89
C VAL A 113 -8.19 -10.11 17.40
N ALA A 114 -7.62 -9.20 16.62
CA ALA A 114 -7.35 -9.40 15.21
C ALA A 114 -6.44 -10.62 14.97
N ARG A 115 -5.40 -10.78 15.79
CA ARG A 115 -4.46 -11.90 15.69
C ARG A 115 -5.04 -13.23 16.15
N GLU A 116 -5.63 -13.24 17.35
CA GLU A 116 -5.98 -14.45 18.08
C GLU A 116 -7.34 -15.00 17.65
N GLU A 117 -8.33 -14.13 17.47
CA GLU A 117 -9.70 -14.51 17.14
C GLU A 117 -9.97 -14.44 15.63
N LEU A 118 -9.55 -13.34 14.98
CA LEU A 118 -9.84 -13.12 13.56
C LEU A 118 -8.80 -13.74 12.62
N ARG A 119 -7.67 -14.22 13.15
CA ARG A 119 -6.56 -14.84 12.40
C ARG A 119 -5.97 -13.93 11.31
N LEU A 120 -6.06 -12.62 11.49
CA LEU A 120 -5.37 -11.65 10.65
C LEU A 120 -3.87 -11.65 11.01
N LEU A 121 -3.01 -11.44 10.01
CA LEU A 121 -1.56 -11.68 10.14
C LEU A 121 -0.70 -10.41 10.10
N GLY A 122 -1.26 -9.27 9.70
CA GLY A 122 -0.57 -7.98 9.70
C GLY A 122 -1.47 -6.85 10.13
N VAL A 123 -0.93 -5.64 10.14
CA VAL A 123 -1.64 -4.41 10.53
C VAL A 123 -1.46 -3.37 9.44
N THR A 124 -2.52 -2.62 9.15
CA THR A 124 -2.49 -1.46 8.27
C THR A 124 -2.78 -0.21 9.09
N VAL A 125 -1.89 0.78 8.95
CA VAL A 125 -2.03 2.13 9.53
C VAL A 125 -1.78 3.17 8.45
N SER A 126 -2.35 4.35 8.59
CA SER A 126 -2.11 5.51 7.73
C SER A 126 -2.03 6.77 8.60
N PRO A 127 -0.84 7.16 9.06
CA PRO A 127 -0.64 8.33 9.93
C PRO A 127 -1.34 9.61 9.43
N ALA A 128 -1.26 9.88 8.13
CA ALA A 128 -1.89 11.05 7.51
C ALA A 128 -3.42 10.98 7.47
N ASN A 129 -4.00 9.79 7.31
CA ASN A 129 -5.45 9.59 7.25
C ASN A 129 -6.06 9.29 8.62
N GLN A 130 -5.25 9.04 9.65
CA GLN A 130 -5.68 8.76 11.02
C GLN A 130 -5.30 9.88 12.00
N ASP A 131 -4.70 10.97 11.50
CA ASP A 131 -4.31 12.16 12.27
C ASP A 131 -3.38 11.87 13.47
N PHE A 132 -2.25 11.22 13.21
CA PHE A 132 -1.21 11.03 14.21
C PHE A 132 0.20 11.10 13.63
N HIS A 133 1.15 11.54 14.46
CA HIS A 133 2.57 11.46 14.12
C HIS A 133 3.04 10.00 14.24
N PRO A 134 3.82 9.44 13.29
CA PRO A 134 4.24 8.03 13.37
C PRO A 134 4.91 7.62 14.69
N SER A 135 5.62 8.52 15.37
CA SER A 135 6.18 8.25 16.71
C SER A 135 5.33 8.77 17.89
N ASP A 136 4.04 9.03 17.71
CA ASP A 136 3.09 9.25 18.80
C ASP A 136 3.11 8.04 19.75
N SER A 137 3.10 8.27 21.07
CA SER A 137 3.24 7.20 22.05
C SER A 137 2.20 6.09 21.88
N ARG A 138 0.97 6.44 21.47
CA ARG A 138 -0.09 5.45 21.22
C ARG A 138 0.22 4.56 20.02
N ALA A 139 0.81 5.14 18.97
CA ALA A 139 1.27 4.38 17.80
C ALA A 139 2.49 3.51 18.14
N MET A 140 3.42 4.03 18.93
CA MET A 140 4.58 3.27 19.40
C MET A 140 4.16 2.07 20.26
N ASP A 141 3.14 2.20 21.12
CA ASP A 141 2.57 1.08 21.88
C ASP A 141 1.97 0.00 20.95
N LEU A 142 1.28 0.41 19.88
CA LEU A 142 0.76 -0.50 18.87
C LEU A 142 1.90 -1.24 18.14
N TYR A 143 2.98 -0.54 17.78
CA TYR A 143 4.12 -1.12 17.07
C TYR A 143 4.91 -2.09 17.94
N ALA A 144 5.08 -1.78 19.24
CA ALA A 144 5.66 -2.70 20.20
C ALA A 144 4.87 -4.01 20.29
N GLU A 145 3.53 -3.92 20.33
CA GLU A 145 2.67 -5.10 20.35
C GLU A 145 2.69 -5.86 19.02
N ALA A 146 2.71 -5.16 17.89
CA ALA A 146 2.85 -5.77 16.57
C ALA A 146 4.17 -6.53 16.43
N GLU A 147 5.29 -5.98 16.91
CA GLU A 147 6.60 -6.65 16.94
C GLU A 147 6.53 -7.92 17.80
N ARG A 148 5.93 -7.84 19.00
CA ARG A 148 5.75 -8.97 19.91
C ARG A 148 4.92 -10.09 19.27
N LEU A 149 3.84 -9.73 18.58
CA LEU A 149 2.94 -10.66 17.88
C LEU A 149 3.49 -11.13 16.53
N LYS A 150 4.65 -10.59 16.10
CA LYS A 150 5.28 -10.83 14.79
C LYS A 150 4.36 -10.47 13.62
N MET A 151 3.58 -9.41 13.77
CA MET A 151 2.70 -8.90 12.74
C MET A 151 3.40 -7.76 11.99
N PRO A 152 3.65 -7.87 10.67
CA PRO A 152 4.15 -6.74 9.89
C PRO A 152 3.16 -5.57 9.91
N VAL A 153 3.70 -4.35 9.85
CA VAL A 153 2.92 -3.11 9.78
C VAL A 153 3.10 -2.48 8.41
N LEU A 154 2.00 -2.34 7.68
CA LEU A 154 1.93 -1.62 6.42
C LEU A 154 1.48 -0.18 6.68
N PHE A 155 2.33 0.77 6.27
CA PHE A 155 2.05 2.20 6.32
C PHE A 155 1.46 2.62 4.98
N HIS A 156 0.15 2.78 4.96
CA HIS A 156 -0.61 3.20 3.80
C HIS A 156 -0.41 4.71 3.56
N PRO A 157 -0.15 5.14 2.31
CA PRO A 157 0.18 6.53 2.00
C PRO A 157 -0.98 7.49 2.27
N VAL A 158 -0.68 8.78 2.15
CA VAL A 158 -1.67 9.85 2.00
C VAL A 158 -2.61 9.50 0.86
N GLY A 159 -3.91 9.70 1.08
CA GLY A 159 -4.84 9.88 -0.03
C GLY A 159 -4.43 11.17 -0.77
N GLN A 160 -3.64 11.07 -1.85
CA GLN A 160 -2.93 12.20 -2.50
C GLN A 160 -3.83 13.36 -2.94
N PHE A 161 -5.14 13.15 -2.95
CA PHE A 161 -6.16 14.13 -3.33
C PHE A 161 -7.29 14.23 -2.30
N VAL A 162 -7.04 13.81 -1.07
CA VAL A 162 -7.98 13.90 0.06
C VAL A 162 -7.58 15.12 0.88
N GLU A 163 -8.42 16.16 0.87
CA GLU A 163 -8.13 17.44 1.51
C GLU A 163 -7.85 17.29 3.02
N GLN A 164 -8.52 16.33 3.66
CA GLN A 164 -8.39 16.07 5.09
C GLN A 164 -7.06 15.39 5.45
N SER A 165 -6.38 14.73 4.51
CA SER A 165 -5.16 13.98 4.79
C SER A 165 -4.00 14.90 5.14
N LYS A 166 -3.38 14.68 6.31
CA LYS A 166 -2.26 15.49 6.80
C LYS A 166 -0.94 14.99 6.24
N MET A 167 -0.52 15.60 5.13
CA MET A 167 0.68 15.21 4.38
C MET A 167 1.95 15.14 5.24
N GLU A 168 2.08 16.00 6.25
CA GLU A 168 3.24 16.00 7.15
C GLU A 168 3.45 14.65 7.83
N PHE A 169 2.38 13.91 8.14
CA PHE A 169 2.46 12.62 8.84
C PHE A 169 2.76 11.43 7.93
N ALA A 170 2.65 11.58 6.61
CA ALA A 170 3.02 10.51 5.68
C ALA A 170 4.43 10.62 5.12
N ARG A 171 5.23 11.60 5.56
CA ARG A 171 6.62 11.70 5.12
C ARG A 171 7.39 10.47 5.59
N PRO A 172 7.96 9.65 4.68
CA PRO A 172 8.61 8.40 5.03
C PRO A 172 9.68 8.58 6.10
N TYR A 173 10.48 9.65 6.08
CA TYR A 173 11.56 9.84 7.07
C TYR A 173 11.10 9.77 8.54
N LEU A 174 9.83 10.06 8.83
CA LEU A 174 9.26 9.94 10.17
C LEU A 174 9.26 8.50 10.69
N LEU A 175 9.26 7.51 9.80
CA LEU A 175 9.37 6.10 10.13
C LEU A 175 10.77 5.68 10.57
N ASP A 176 11.79 6.55 10.43
CA ASP A 176 13.14 6.25 10.89
C ASP A 176 13.19 5.98 12.40
N GLU A 177 12.43 6.76 13.18
CA GLU A 177 12.36 6.57 14.63
C GLU A 177 11.68 5.26 15.00
N VAL A 178 10.59 4.92 14.29
CA VAL A 178 9.87 3.66 14.46
C VAL A 178 10.80 2.48 14.17
N ALA A 179 11.48 2.48 13.03
CA ALA A 179 12.39 1.42 12.62
C ALA A 179 13.61 1.26 13.55
N ARG A 180 14.13 2.37 14.12
CA ARG A 180 15.20 2.30 15.13
C ARG A 180 14.72 1.76 16.47
N SER A 181 13.48 2.04 16.84
CA SER A 181 12.90 1.64 18.14
C SER A 181 12.47 0.17 18.12
N PHE A 182 11.99 -0.32 16.98
CA PHE A 182 11.51 -1.68 16.79
C PHE A 182 12.27 -2.36 15.63
N PRO A 183 13.56 -2.70 15.83
CA PRO A 183 14.40 -3.21 14.75
C PRO A 183 13.97 -4.59 14.24
N GLN A 184 13.12 -5.34 14.95
CA GLN A 184 12.58 -6.64 14.51
C GLN A 184 11.19 -6.49 13.87
N LEU A 185 10.55 -5.34 14.01
CA LEU A 185 9.29 -5.05 13.34
C LEU A 185 9.52 -4.96 11.83
N ARG A 186 8.68 -5.69 11.10
CA ARG A 186 8.67 -5.64 9.64
C ARG A 186 7.73 -4.53 9.20
N ILE A 187 8.29 -3.57 8.48
CA ILE A 187 7.59 -2.36 8.05
C ILE A 187 7.47 -2.40 6.52
N VAL A 188 6.27 -2.16 6.00
CA VAL A 188 6.04 -1.99 4.56
C VAL A 188 5.56 -0.56 4.31
N ILE A 189 6.33 0.20 3.52
CA ILE A 189 5.97 1.54 3.08
C ILE A 189 5.24 1.40 1.74
N ALA A 190 3.93 1.64 1.74
CA ALA A 190 3.16 1.45 0.53
C ALA A 190 3.45 2.50 -0.55
N GLN A 191 3.28 2.11 -1.82
CA GLN A 191 3.46 2.96 -3.00
C GLN A 191 4.82 3.68 -3.07
N MET A 192 5.89 3.07 -2.56
CA MET A 192 7.21 3.69 -2.39
C MET A 192 7.21 5.01 -1.60
N GLY A 193 6.20 5.24 -0.75
CA GLY A 193 6.07 6.47 0.03
C GLY A 193 5.84 7.72 -0.82
N GLN A 194 5.24 7.57 -2.00
CA GLN A 194 4.94 8.72 -2.87
C GLN A 194 4.26 9.87 -2.10
N PRO A 195 4.65 11.13 -2.35
CA PRO A 195 5.60 11.57 -3.38
C PRO A 195 7.10 11.55 -2.98
N TRP A 196 7.45 11.15 -1.75
CA TRP A 196 8.80 11.26 -1.18
C TRP A 196 9.64 9.98 -1.38
N ILE A 197 9.80 9.56 -2.63
CA ILE A 197 10.44 8.29 -3.00
C ILE A 197 11.89 8.22 -2.48
N GLU A 198 12.61 9.33 -2.49
CA GLU A 198 14.01 9.42 -2.06
C GLU A 198 14.16 9.17 -0.55
N GLU A 199 13.19 9.58 0.27
CA GLU A 199 13.17 9.29 1.70
C GLU A 199 12.93 7.80 1.95
N THR A 200 12.00 7.19 1.20
CA THR A 200 11.76 5.76 1.25
C THR A 200 13.03 4.98 0.90
N ILE A 201 13.72 5.33 -0.19
CA ILE A 201 14.98 4.70 -0.60
C ILE A 201 16.04 4.77 0.52
N CYS A 202 16.17 5.93 1.18
CA CYS A 202 17.07 6.07 2.32
C CYS A 202 16.72 5.09 3.45
N LEU A 203 15.44 4.94 3.77
CA LEU A 203 14.99 4.01 4.82
C LEU A 203 15.23 2.54 4.46
N LEU A 204 14.94 2.17 3.22
CA LEU A 204 15.25 0.83 2.71
C LEU A 204 16.75 0.54 2.84
N GLY A 205 17.62 1.50 2.54
CA GLY A 205 19.07 1.32 2.71
C GLY A 205 19.52 1.24 4.17
N LYS A 206 18.87 2.00 5.07
CA LYS A 206 19.25 2.11 6.49
C LYS A 206 18.80 0.92 7.33
N HIS A 207 17.62 0.36 7.06
CA HIS A 207 16.96 -0.57 7.99
C HIS A 207 16.71 -1.92 7.34
N GLN A 208 17.13 -3.01 8.00
CA GLN A 208 17.02 -4.36 7.45
C GLN A 208 15.57 -4.80 7.22
N ASN A 209 14.67 -4.49 8.16
CA ASN A 209 13.27 -4.93 8.17
C ASN A 209 12.29 -3.88 7.63
N VAL A 210 12.77 -2.89 6.86
CA VAL A 210 11.92 -1.94 6.15
C VAL A 210 11.89 -2.30 4.67
N PHE A 211 10.68 -2.48 4.16
CA PHE A 211 10.36 -2.81 2.78
C PHE A 211 9.41 -1.75 2.20
N ALA A 212 9.21 -1.76 0.90
CA ALA A 212 8.21 -0.91 0.25
C ALA A 212 7.49 -1.70 -0.84
N ASP A 213 6.23 -1.40 -1.12
CA ASP A 213 5.53 -1.98 -2.27
C ASP A 213 5.45 -0.97 -3.44
N VAL A 214 5.20 -1.49 -4.64
CA VAL A 214 5.06 -0.68 -5.86
C VAL A 214 3.60 -0.36 -6.21
N SER A 215 2.65 -0.69 -5.35
CA SER A 215 1.21 -0.52 -5.61
C SER A 215 0.90 0.95 -5.93
N GLY A 216 -0.06 1.21 -6.82
CA GLY A 216 -0.47 2.55 -7.26
C GLY A 216 0.58 3.31 -8.10
N LEU A 217 1.86 3.27 -7.74
CA LEU A 217 3.02 3.87 -8.42
C LEU A 217 3.14 3.36 -9.86
N ILE A 218 2.99 2.05 -10.09
CA ILE A 218 3.15 1.45 -11.43
C ILE A 218 2.15 1.99 -12.45
N SER A 219 0.98 2.49 -12.01
CA SER A 219 0.00 3.14 -12.89
C SER A 219 0.47 4.50 -13.44
N ARG A 220 1.62 5.02 -12.96
CA ARG A 220 2.20 6.31 -13.33
C ARG A 220 3.58 6.08 -13.96
N PRO A 221 3.64 5.85 -15.29
CA PRO A 221 4.83 5.30 -15.93
C PRO A 221 6.11 6.09 -15.68
N TRP A 222 6.05 7.43 -15.71
CA TRP A 222 7.21 8.28 -15.46
C TRP A 222 7.71 8.18 -14.02
N GLN A 223 6.81 8.27 -13.04
CA GLN A 223 7.15 8.16 -11.62
C GLN A 223 7.65 6.75 -11.29
N ALA A 224 6.99 5.71 -11.81
CA ALA A 224 7.42 4.32 -11.67
C ALA A 224 8.83 4.12 -12.22
N TYR A 225 9.11 4.63 -13.41
CA TYR A 225 10.43 4.53 -14.04
C TYR A 225 11.51 5.17 -13.18
N ASN A 226 11.30 6.41 -12.73
CA ASN A 226 12.26 7.11 -11.87
C ASN A 226 12.45 6.36 -10.53
N ALA A 227 11.38 5.89 -9.91
CA ALA A 227 11.46 5.15 -8.65
C ALA A 227 12.27 3.84 -8.79
N MET A 228 12.02 3.05 -9.83
CA MET A 228 12.73 1.78 -10.02
C MET A 228 14.20 1.99 -10.39
N VAL A 229 14.51 2.99 -11.22
CA VAL A 229 15.90 3.37 -11.52
C VAL A 229 16.62 3.79 -10.25
N SER A 230 16.03 4.69 -9.45
CA SER A 230 16.64 5.18 -8.21
C SER A 230 16.83 4.05 -7.19
N ALA A 231 15.85 3.16 -7.03
CA ALA A 231 15.96 2.00 -6.15
C ALA A 231 17.02 1.00 -6.63
N HIS A 232 17.13 0.77 -7.94
CA HIS A 232 18.16 -0.08 -8.52
C HIS A 232 19.56 0.50 -8.29
N GLN A 233 19.78 1.77 -8.63
CA GLN A 233 21.07 2.43 -8.49
C GLN A 233 21.51 2.57 -7.03
N SER A 234 20.55 2.68 -6.10
CA SER A 234 20.81 2.71 -4.66
C SER A 234 21.01 1.32 -4.06
N GLY A 235 20.85 0.25 -4.83
CA GLY A 235 21.03 -1.13 -4.37
C GLY A 235 19.97 -1.61 -3.39
N VAL A 236 18.75 -1.06 -3.44
CA VAL A 236 17.63 -1.41 -2.53
C VAL A 236 16.44 -2.04 -3.24
N ILE A 237 16.58 -2.37 -4.52
CA ILE A 237 15.49 -2.93 -5.35
C ILE A 237 15.01 -4.29 -4.85
N ASP A 238 15.87 -5.03 -4.15
CA ASP A 238 15.63 -6.30 -3.46
C ASP A 238 14.78 -6.14 -2.18
N LYS A 239 14.39 -4.90 -1.83
CA LYS A 239 13.42 -4.60 -0.76
C LYS A 239 12.04 -4.19 -1.27
N LEU A 240 11.85 -4.15 -2.59
CA LEU A 240 10.57 -3.76 -3.20
C LEU A 240 9.62 -4.94 -3.42
N LEU A 241 8.41 -4.89 -2.89
CA LEU A 241 7.40 -5.92 -3.01
C LEU A 241 6.40 -5.59 -4.12
N PHE A 242 5.84 -6.63 -4.74
CA PHE A 242 4.74 -6.44 -5.68
C PHE A 242 3.42 -6.16 -4.93
N GLY A 243 2.67 -5.19 -5.44
CA GLY A 243 1.31 -4.90 -5.00
C GLY A 243 0.55 -4.29 -6.17
N SER A 244 -0.70 -4.69 -6.38
CA SER A 244 -1.51 -4.13 -7.47
C SER A 244 -2.08 -2.77 -7.10
N ASP A 245 -2.63 -2.61 -5.88
CA ASP A 245 -3.57 -1.54 -5.50
C ASP A 245 -4.99 -1.81 -6.03
N PHE A 246 -5.39 -3.09 -6.13
CA PHE A 246 -6.79 -3.44 -6.41
C PHE A 246 -7.72 -2.80 -5.36
N PRO A 247 -8.91 -2.28 -5.74
CA PRO A 247 -9.56 -2.33 -7.06
C PRO A 247 -9.25 -1.16 -8.00
N TYR A 248 -8.29 -0.31 -7.67
CA TYR A 248 -7.93 0.83 -8.53
C TYR A 248 -7.16 0.39 -9.78
N THR A 249 -6.46 -0.74 -9.69
CA THR A 249 -5.75 -1.43 -10.77
C THR A 249 -5.98 -2.95 -10.66
N ASN A 250 -5.33 -3.76 -11.50
CA ASN A 250 -5.29 -5.21 -11.34
C ASN A 250 -3.86 -5.77 -11.50
N ALA A 251 -3.62 -6.94 -10.91
CA ALA A 251 -2.29 -7.55 -10.87
C ALA A 251 -1.70 -7.81 -12.26
N THR A 252 -2.51 -8.25 -13.23
CA THR A 252 -2.05 -8.54 -14.60
C THR A 252 -1.47 -7.29 -15.25
N GLU A 253 -2.21 -6.18 -15.26
CA GLU A 253 -1.77 -4.90 -15.81
C GLU A 253 -0.52 -4.37 -15.09
N CYS A 254 -0.47 -4.49 -13.77
CA CYS A 254 0.69 -4.05 -12.99
C CYS A 254 1.95 -4.87 -13.32
N ILE A 255 1.84 -6.18 -13.48
CA ILE A 255 2.96 -7.06 -13.88
C ILE A 255 3.44 -6.69 -15.28
N GLU A 256 2.52 -6.53 -16.24
CA GLU A 256 2.85 -6.13 -17.61
C GLU A 256 3.54 -4.77 -17.68
N ALA A 257 3.02 -3.79 -16.93
CA ALA A 257 3.60 -2.45 -16.84
C ALA A 257 4.99 -2.47 -16.23
N LEU A 258 5.20 -3.25 -15.16
CA LEU A 258 6.51 -3.40 -14.53
C LEU A 258 7.52 -4.08 -15.46
N TYR A 259 7.11 -5.10 -16.21
CA TYR A 259 7.99 -5.78 -17.18
C TYR A 259 8.26 -4.94 -18.43
N SER A 260 7.37 -4.02 -18.76
CA SER A 260 7.49 -3.10 -19.90
C SER A 260 8.17 -1.78 -19.53
N LEU A 261 8.57 -1.59 -18.28
CA LEU A 261 9.06 -0.31 -17.75
C LEU A 261 10.19 0.32 -18.60
N ASN A 262 11.14 -0.51 -19.06
CA ASN A 262 12.29 -0.05 -19.83
C ASN A 262 11.93 0.47 -21.24
N GLN A 263 10.71 0.25 -21.73
CA GLN A 263 10.27 0.82 -23.02
C GLN A 263 10.33 2.35 -23.01
N LEU A 264 10.16 2.99 -21.84
CA LEU A 264 10.30 4.44 -21.68
C LEU A 264 11.72 4.97 -21.98
N ALA A 265 12.74 4.13 -21.81
CA ALA A 265 14.13 4.48 -22.09
C ALA A 265 14.58 4.10 -23.50
N GLN A 266 13.75 3.38 -24.28
CA GLN A 266 14.12 2.87 -25.59
C GLN A 266 14.45 4.02 -26.57
N GLY A 267 15.62 3.94 -27.20
CA GLY A 267 16.09 4.98 -28.13
C GLY A 267 16.59 6.25 -27.46
N THR A 268 16.79 6.24 -26.14
CA THR A 268 17.33 7.35 -25.36
C THR A 268 18.62 6.94 -24.65
N ASN A 269 19.29 7.88 -23.99
CA ASN A 269 20.43 7.61 -23.09
C ASN A 269 20.01 7.43 -21.62
N LEU A 270 18.71 7.29 -21.36
CA LEU A 270 18.22 7.09 -20.00
C LEU A 270 18.62 5.70 -19.48
N PRO A 271 18.89 5.54 -18.18
CA PRO A 271 19.27 4.26 -17.59
C PRO A 271 18.14 3.22 -17.72
N VAL A 272 18.48 1.94 -17.60
CA VAL A 272 17.49 0.86 -17.58
C VAL A 272 17.61 0.07 -16.29
N VAL A 273 16.53 -0.56 -15.88
CA VAL A 273 16.53 -1.49 -14.76
C VAL A 273 16.69 -2.91 -15.31
N PRO A 274 17.66 -3.71 -14.85
CA PRO A 274 17.83 -5.07 -15.33
C PRO A 274 16.54 -5.90 -15.17
N ARG A 275 16.25 -6.76 -16.16
CA ARG A 275 14.98 -7.49 -16.22
C ARG A 275 14.81 -8.44 -15.04
N GLU A 276 15.91 -9.01 -14.57
CA GLU A 276 15.99 -9.85 -13.37
C GLU A 276 15.55 -9.10 -12.11
N ASN A 277 15.84 -7.80 -12.00
CA ASN A 277 15.42 -7.00 -10.86
C ASN A 277 13.92 -6.73 -10.92
N LEU A 278 13.38 -6.39 -12.10
CA LEU A 278 11.94 -6.19 -12.31
C LEU A 278 11.16 -7.49 -12.02
N ARG A 279 11.66 -8.62 -12.52
CA ARG A 279 11.11 -9.95 -12.21
C ARG A 279 11.21 -10.27 -10.73
N GLY A 280 12.33 -9.91 -10.10
CA GLY A 280 12.57 -10.11 -8.68
C GLY A 280 11.59 -9.38 -7.78
N ILE A 281 10.97 -8.28 -8.22
CA ILE A 281 9.88 -7.60 -7.49
C ILE A 281 8.60 -8.45 -7.51
N VAL A 282 8.23 -8.98 -8.68
CA VAL A 282 7.00 -9.78 -8.87
C VAL A 282 7.07 -11.14 -8.18
N GLU A 283 8.21 -11.81 -8.30
CA GLU A 283 8.42 -13.18 -7.81
C GLU A 283 9.12 -13.23 -6.45
N ARG A 284 9.22 -12.09 -5.76
CA ARG A 284 9.84 -12.00 -4.43
C ARG A 284 9.14 -12.95 -3.46
N ASP A 285 9.92 -13.62 -2.63
CA ASP A 285 9.39 -14.35 -1.48
C ASP A 285 8.92 -13.39 -0.38
N ALA A 286 7.81 -12.70 -0.68
CA ALA A 286 7.27 -11.67 0.19
C ALA A 286 6.80 -12.25 1.53
N LEU A 287 6.31 -13.50 1.56
CA LEU A 287 5.80 -14.09 2.80
C LEU A 287 6.92 -14.28 3.83
N ASN A 288 8.04 -14.87 3.42
CA ASN A 288 9.18 -15.07 4.32
C ASN A 288 9.78 -13.73 4.77
N LEU A 289 9.96 -12.78 3.84
CA LEU A 289 10.42 -11.42 4.17
C LEU A 289 9.49 -10.75 5.19
N LEU A 290 8.18 -10.95 5.06
CA LEU A 290 7.15 -10.41 5.95
C LEU A 290 6.89 -11.28 7.19
N GLY A 291 7.50 -12.45 7.33
CA GLY A 291 7.30 -13.36 8.46
C GLY A 291 5.90 -13.99 8.52
N LEU A 292 5.30 -14.25 7.35
CA LEU A 292 3.92 -14.71 7.17
C LEU A 292 3.79 -16.21 6.80
N GLU A 293 4.85 -17.00 6.94
CA GLU A 293 4.82 -18.46 6.74
C GLU A 293 4.10 -19.22 7.86
#